data_AF-A0A9J5WIY6-F1
#
_entry.id   AF-A0A9J5WIY6-F1
#
_cell.length_a   1.000
_cell.length_b   1.000
_cell.length_c   1.000
_cell.angle_alpha   90.00
_cell.angle_beta   90.00
_cell.angle_gamma   90.00
#
_symmetry.space_group_name_H-M   'P 1'
#
loop_
_entity.id
_entity.type
_entity.pdbx_description
1 polymer ?
#
loop_
_entity_poly.entity_id
_entity_poly.type
_entity_poly.pdbx_seq_one_letter_code
_entity_poly.pdbx_strand_id
1 'polypeptide(L)' 'MDHSYCNCSNKIWIIWTVEMDITIFQDKKQHVLIKATHLNNQPIFLTIVYAKCTKNHRRELCNDLKEMANNIQGI' A
#
# COMPACT_ATOMS: atom_id res chain seq x y z
N MET A 1 -7.80 18.19 -4.93
CA MET A 1 -7.21 16.86 -5.22
C MET A 1 -5.77 17.19 -5.54
N ASP A 2 -4.90 17.10 -4.54
CA ASP A 2 -3.68 17.93 -4.55
C ASP A 2 -2.41 17.07 -4.54
N HIS A 3 -2.54 15.79 -4.18
CA HIS A 3 -1.46 14.83 -4.18
C HIS A 3 -1.89 13.53 -4.84
N SER A 4 -0.94 12.92 -5.55
CA SER A 4 -1.13 11.63 -6.20
C SER A 4 0.16 10.83 -6.22
N TYR A 5 0.03 9.52 -6.18
CA TYR A 5 1.13 8.58 -6.33
C TYR A 5 0.71 7.44 -7.25
N CYS A 6 1.66 6.95 -8.05
CA CYS A 6 1.51 5.79 -8.90
C CYS A 6 2.63 4.80 -8.60
N ASN A 7 2.27 3.53 -8.46
CA ASN A 7 3.23 2.48 -8.10
C ASN A 7 4.16 2.12 -9.28
N CYS A 8 5.22 1.36 -9.01
CA CYS A 8 6.22 0.95 -9.99
C CYS A 8 5.69 0.17 -11.22
N SER A 9 4.46 -0.35 -11.18
CA SER A 9 3.83 -1.03 -12.33
C SER A 9 2.81 -0.18 -13.07
N ASN A 10 2.57 1.05 -12.62
CA ASN A 10 1.54 1.96 -13.11
C ASN A 10 0.11 1.40 -13.03
N LYS A 11 -0.15 0.49 -12.07
CA LYS A 11 -1.45 -0.19 -11.91
C LYS A 11 -2.18 0.18 -10.62
N ILE A 12 -1.48 0.73 -9.63
CA ILE A 12 -2.06 1.21 -8.39
C ILE A 12 -1.85 2.73 -8.34
N TRP A 13 -2.96 3.44 -8.18
CA TRP A 13 -3.00 4.89 -8.07
C TRP A 13 -3.59 5.25 -6.73
N ILE A 14 -2.93 6.15 -6.01
CA ILE A 14 -3.35 6.65 -4.71
C ILE A 14 -3.50 8.15 -4.86
N ILE A 15 -4.66 8.69 -4.50
CA ILE A 15 -4.95 10.12 -4.61
C ILE A 15 -5.53 10.56 -3.27
N TRP A 16 -5.04 11.67 -2.73
CA TRP A 16 -5.47 12.17 -1.41
C TRP A 16 -5.50 13.71 -1.36
N THR A 17 -6.11 14.22 -0.30
CA THR A 17 -6.21 15.66 -0.01
C THR A 17 -5.03 16.13 0.84
N VAL A 18 -4.76 17.44 0.87
CA VAL A 18 -3.69 18.05 1.70
C VAL A 18 -3.77 17.74 3.20
N GLU A 19 -4.92 17.29 3.68
CA GLU A 19 -5.15 16.93 5.09
C GLU A 19 -4.56 15.57 5.48
N MET A 20 -4.15 14.77 4.49
CA MET A 20 -3.59 13.43 4.68
C MET A 20 -2.09 13.46 4.43
N ASP A 21 -1.31 13.07 5.44
CA ASP A 21 0.10 12.75 5.28
C ASP A 21 0.26 11.27 4.96
N ILE A 22 0.87 10.97 3.80
CA ILE A 22 1.03 9.62 3.27
C ILE A 22 2.52 9.30 3.15
N THR A 23 2.98 8.28 3.85
CA THR A 23 4.32 7.70 3.68
C THR A 23 4.23 6.35 2.98
N ILE A 24 4.98 6.18 1.89
CA ILE A 24 5.08 4.90 1.18
C ILE A 24 6.17 4.04 1.83
N PHE A 25 5.80 2.88 2.37
CA PHE A 25 6.74 1.93 2.98
C PHE A 25 7.22 0.88 1.98
N GLN A 26 6.32 0.42 1.11
CA GLN A 26 6.66 -0.55 0.06
C GLN A 26 5.93 -0.22 -1.22
N ASP A 27 6.68 -0.22 -2.31
CA ASP A 27 6.18 -0.13 -3.68
C ASP A 27 6.50 -1.45 -4.40
N LYS A 28 5.47 -2.25 -4.68
CA LYS A 28 5.57 -3.50 -5.44
C LYS A 28 4.59 -3.52 -6.58
N LYS A 29 4.83 -4.41 -7.55
CA LYS A 29 4.02 -4.51 -8.76
C LYS A 29 2.54 -4.82 -8.51
N GLN A 30 2.22 -5.53 -7.42
CA GLN A 30 0.86 -5.99 -7.09
C GLN A 30 0.32 -5.39 -5.78
N HIS A 31 1.13 -4.63 -5.02
CA HIS A 31 0.65 -3.97 -3.81
C HIS A 31 1.50 -2.76 -3.45
N VAL A 32 0.92 -1.84 -2.69
CA VAL A 32 1.62 -0.71 -2.05
C VAL A 32 1.23 -0.69 -0.58
N LEU A 33 2.22 -0.64 0.31
CA LEU A 33 1.99 -0.41 1.74
C LEU A 33 2.20 1.07 2.03
N ILE A 34 1.19 1.69 2.63
CA ILE A 34 1.26 3.08 3.07
C ILE A 34 0.96 3.20 4.56
N LYS A 35 1.52 4.24 5.16
CA LYS A 35 1.02 4.82 6.41
C LYS A 35 0.29 6.09 6.07
N ALA A 36 -0.97 6.18 6.48
CA ALA A 36 -1.80 7.37 6.30
C ALA A 36 -2.10 8.00 7.66
N THR A 37 -1.90 9.31 7.75
CA THR A 37 -2.17 10.10 8.97
C THR A 37 -3.03 11.29 8.60
N HIS A 38 -4.24 11.38 9.17
CA HIS A 38 -5.12 12.55 8.99
C HIS A 38 -4.89 13.55 10.11
N LEU A 39 -4.42 14.77 9.80
CA LEU A 39 -4.36 15.92 10.72
C LEU A 39 -4.14 15.61 12.22
N ASN A 40 -3.09 14.86 12.56
CA ASN A 40 -2.69 14.45 13.93
C ASN A 40 -3.52 13.32 14.59
N ASN A 41 -4.36 12.61 13.84
CA ASN A 41 -4.98 11.37 14.30
C ASN A 41 -3.98 10.21 14.35
N GLN A 42 -4.39 9.12 15.01
CA GLN A 42 -3.60 7.89 15.02
C GLN A 42 -3.38 7.40 13.58
N PRO A 43 -2.13 7.09 13.20
CA PRO A 43 -1.83 6.64 11.85
C PRO A 43 -2.42 5.26 11.60
N ILE A 44 -2.87 5.03 10.37
CA ILE A 44 -3.29 3.72 9.91
C ILE A 44 -2.31 3.17 8.88
N PHE A 45 -2.06 1.87 8.94
CA PHE A 45 -1.35 1.16 7.89
C PHE A 45 -2.37 0.56 6.92
N LEU A 46 -2.19 0.85 5.64
CA LEU A 46 -3.07 0.37 4.58
C LEU A 46 -2.26 -0.28 3.48
N THR A 47 -2.64 -1.50 3.09
CA THR A 47 -2.09 -2.17 1.92
C THR A 47 -3.10 -2.14 0.78
N ILE A 48 -2.76 -1.45 -0.30
CA ILE A 48 -3.58 -1.38 -1.52
C ILE A 48 -3.07 -2.42 -2.50
N VAL A 49 -3.98 -3.22 -3.07
CA VAL A 49 -3.63 -4.42 -3.82
C VAL A 49 -4.21 -4.40 -5.23
N TYR A 50 -3.37 -4.73 -6.21
CA TYR A 50 -3.77 -5.06 -7.58
C TYR A 50 -3.47 -6.53 -7.84
N ALA A 51 -4.49 -7.38 -7.64
CA ALA A 51 -4.36 -8.82 -7.81
C ALA A 51 -4.42 -9.23 -9.29
N LYS A 52 -3.34 -9.81 -9.81
CA LYS A 52 -3.32 -10.36 -11.17
C LYS A 52 -4.25 -11.60 -11.30
N CYS A 53 -4.65 -11.91 -12.54
CA CYS A 53 -5.62 -12.97 -12.82
C CYS A 53 -5.08 -14.40 -12.65
N THR A 54 -3.78 -14.63 -12.84
CA THR A 54 -3.22 -15.99 -12.81
C THR A 54 -2.97 -16.48 -11.39
N LYS A 55 -3.17 -17.79 -11.15
CA LYS A 55 -2.96 -18.45 -9.86
C LYS A 55 -1.56 -18.21 -9.25
N ASN A 56 -0.50 -18.31 -10.06
CA ASN A 56 0.88 -18.15 -9.56
C ASN A 56 1.12 -16.75 -9.00
N HIS A 57 0.76 -15.71 -9.74
CA HIS A 57 0.88 -14.32 -9.30
C HIS A 57 0.04 -14.00 -8.06
N ARG A 58 -1.13 -14.63 -7.88
CA ARG A 58 -1.94 -14.49 -6.64
C ARG A 58 -1.28 -15.16 -5.44
N ARG A 59 -0.62 -16.30 -5.65
CA ARG A 59 0.13 -16.99 -4.59
C ARG A 59 1.33 -16.15 -4.13
N GLU A 60 2.09 -15.59 -5.07
CA GLU A 60 3.18 -14.65 -4.78
C GLU A 60 2.67 -13.46 -3.94
N LEU A 61 1.61 -12.80 -4.41
CA LEU A 61 0.97 -11.71 -3.68
C LEU A 61 0.54 -12.13 -2.26
N CYS A 62 -0.07 -13.31 -2.10
CA CYS A 62 -0.51 -13.79 -0.79
C CYS A 62 0.68 -14.03 0.16
N ASN A 63 1.79 -14.55 -0.35
CA ASN A 63 3.01 -14.74 0.44
C ASN A 63 3.58 -13.39 0.88
N ASP A 64 3.69 -12.42 -0.04
CA ASP A 64 4.17 -11.08 0.27
C ASP A 64 3.31 -10.40 1.34
N LEU A 65 1.98 -10.51 1.24
CA LEU A 65 1.04 -9.93 2.21
C LEU A 65 1.19 -10.55 3.61
N LYS A 66 1.47 -11.85 3.69
CA LYS A 66 1.72 -12.52 4.98
C LYS A 66 3.02 -12.06 5.62
N GLU A 67 4.09 -11.94 4.84
CA GLU A 67 5.36 -11.41 5.32
C GLU A 67 5.20 -9.98 5.83
N MET A 68 4.48 -9.15 5.08
CA MET A 68 4.20 -7.77 5.45
C MET A 68 3.36 -7.66 6.73
N ALA A 69 2.32 -8.48 6.90
CA ALA A 69 1.51 -8.50 8.10
C ALA A 69 2.35 -8.78 9.36
N ASN A 70 3.33 -9.69 9.26
CA ASN A 70 4.26 -9.98 10.35
C ASN A 70 5.15 -8.76 10.66
N ASN A 71 5.57 -8.00 9.64
CA ASN A 71 6.40 -6.81 9.82
C ASN A 71 5.63 -5.64 10.44
N ILE A 72 4.33 -5.51 10.16
CA ILE A 72 3.47 -4.45 10.74
C ILE A 72 3.17 -4.74 12.23
N GLN A 73 3.06 -6.02 12.62
CA GLN A 73 2.81 -6.41 14.02
C GLN A 73 4.06 -6.30 14.92
N GLY A 74 5.24 -6.09 14.34
CA GLY A 74 6.52 -6.01 15.06
C GLY A 74 7.06 -4.58 15.28
N ILE A 75 6.24 -3.54 15.05
CA ILE A 75 6.58 -2.12 15.28
C ILE A 75 5.82 -1.61 16.51
#